data_AF-A0A7K3L3I4-F1
#
_entry.id   AF-A0A7K3L3I4-F1
#
_cell.length_a   1.000
_cell.length_b   1.000
_cell.length_c   1.000
_cell.angle_alpha   90.00
_cell.angle_beta   90.00
_cell.angle_gamma   90.00
#
_symmetry.space_group_name_H-M   'P 1'
#
loop_
_entity.id
_entity.type
_entity.pdbx_description
1 polymer ?
#
loop_
_entity_poly.entity_id
_entity_poly.type
_entity_poly.pdbx_seq_one_letter_code
_entity_poly.pdbx_strand_id
1 'polypeptide(L)'
;MANIVSYLAREQRTFEEEPFNMVDGLVMATLAYLRYERYDRLPARPSEPFRLHDVLALASWRDLLAGSWMRDAADSRSFLRALMASRRYRDAFVSFYVSESSDAVEKQFSAITLTVGDGCVYLAFRGTDGSLAGWKEDFNLCFMDVTPSQQAAVAYVSGVASALPGRIVLTGHSKGGNLAQYAALCVASDVYGRITRVCNYDGPSFLGDPSPRVGDPTYRAMLFKAVPESSLFGMILEDGSDYHVVQSSAMLIFQHEPFSWLVSDGDFLYRDGLTRTALWADGTLDGWLKTRTPEQRAQFIDTIYDFVAASGVKTAADLHRNFGSIVMSVASSTAKLDPETRAFILDTFKALVGVVGRETAKSIDPRTRIRLPRRRESYDGSRPADFARSLRPAADGSQLAEAGKPSHAEPDGLQLAGAGGPCPAKADGVHPAKADDLRLGECGASLPVPCPSAPSPEASPAACGGVLDKD
;
A
#
# COMPACT_ATOMS: atom_id res chain seq x y z
N MET A 1 -7.72 -12.48 -18.85
CA MET A 1 -6.45 -12.98 -18.29
C MET A 1 -6.57 -12.98 -16.77
N ALA A 2 -5.77 -13.76 -16.05
CA ALA A 2 -5.86 -13.87 -14.60
C ALA A 2 -5.13 -12.70 -13.92
N ASN A 3 -5.77 -12.11 -12.90
CA ASN A 3 -5.29 -10.99 -12.06
C ASN A 3 -5.63 -11.26 -10.58
N ILE A 4 -5.44 -10.27 -9.70
CA ILE A 4 -5.70 -10.43 -8.25
C ILE A 4 -7.16 -10.82 -7.91
N VAL A 5 -8.13 -10.47 -8.75
CA VAL A 5 -9.53 -10.90 -8.57
C VAL A 5 -9.66 -12.41 -8.79
N SER A 6 -9.07 -12.91 -9.88
CA SER A 6 -9.07 -14.35 -10.16
C SER A 6 -8.19 -15.15 -9.19
N TYR A 7 -7.13 -14.53 -8.66
CA TYR A 7 -6.32 -15.10 -7.58
C TYR A 7 -7.18 -15.32 -6.34
N LEU A 8 -7.89 -14.28 -5.85
CA LEU A 8 -8.79 -14.39 -4.70
C LEU A 8 -9.89 -15.45 -4.89
N ALA A 9 -10.35 -15.65 -6.12
CA ALA A 9 -11.36 -16.66 -6.43
C ALA A 9 -10.82 -18.10 -6.45
N ARG A 10 -9.52 -18.29 -6.75
CA ARG A 10 -8.90 -19.61 -6.91
C ARG A 10 -8.09 -20.06 -5.69
N GLU A 11 -7.33 -19.16 -5.10
CA GLU A 11 -6.54 -19.45 -3.91
C GLU A 11 -7.44 -19.39 -2.67
N GLN A 12 -7.85 -20.56 -2.20
CA GLN A 12 -8.72 -20.72 -1.04
C GLN A 12 -7.99 -21.33 0.17
N ARG A 13 -6.69 -21.60 0.04
CA ARG A 13 -5.88 -22.05 1.17
C ARG A 13 -5.68 -20.89 2.13
N THR A 14 -5.80 -21.15 3.43
CA THR A 14 -5.57 -20.14 4.47
C THR A 14 -4.10 -19.73 4.50
N PHE A 15 -3.77 -18.65 5.21
CA PHE A 15 -2.37 -18.24 5.41
C PHE A 15 -1.52 -19.25 6.19
N GLU A 16 -2.15 -20.18 6.92
CA GLU A 16 -1.48 -21.32 7.55
C GLU A 16 -1.19 -22.47 6.57
N GLU A 17 -2.10 -22.70 5.61
CA GLU A 17 -1.97 -23.77 4.60
C GLU A 17 -1.03 -23.36 3.45
N GLU A 18 -1.10 -22.10 3.04
CA GLU A 18 -0.20 -21.48 2.05
C GLU A 18 0.21 -20.11 2.60
N PRO A 19 1.48 -19.93 3.01
CA PRO A 19 1.97 -18.67 3.56
C PRO A 19 1.74 -17.46 2.65
N PHE A 20 1.87 -16.27 3.23
CA PHE A 20 1.81 -15.01 2.50
C PHE A 20 2.69 -15.01 1.24
N ASN A 21 2.15 -14.48 0.14
CA ASN A 21 2.88 -14.27 -1.10
C ASN A 21 2.76 -12.82 -1.62
N MET A 22 3.50 -12.49 -2.69
CA MET A 22 3.54 -11.11 -3.20
C MET A 22 2.23 -10.66 -3.86
N VAL A 23 1.34 -11.59 -4.22
CA VAL A 23 -0.01 -11.24 -4.71
C VAL A 23 -0.92 -10.85 -3.54
N ASP A 24 -0.79 -11.51 -2.38
CA ASP A 24 -1.48 -11.09 -1.16
C ASP A 24 -1.10 -9.68 -0.74
N GLY A 25 0.18 -9.33 -0.84
CA GLY A 25 0.62 -7.96 -0.54
C GLY A 25 -0.09 -6.93 -1.41
N LEU A 26 -0.31 -7.21 -2.71
CA LEU A 26 -1.05 -6.30 -3.59
C LEU A 26 -2.55 -6.25 -3.25
N VAL A 27 -3.14 -7.38 -2.84
CA VAL A 27 -4.51 -7.42 -2.31
C VAL A 27 -4.62 -6.52 -1.06
N MET A 28 -3.71 -6.67 -0.10
CA MET A 28 -3.71 -5.89 1.14
C MET A 28 -3.44 -4.40 0.89
N ALA A 29 -2.51 -4.06 -0.01
CA ALA A 29 -2.31 -2.69 -0.48
C ALA A 29 -3.58 -2.11 -1.12
N THR A 30 -4.32 -2.91 -1.89
CA THR A 30 -5.61 -2.53 -2.48
C THR A 30 -6.68 -2.29 -1.39
N LEU A 31 -6.68 -3.08 -0.31
CA LEU A 31 -7.61 -2.91 0.81
C LEU A 31 -7.41 -1.61 1.60
N ALA A 32 -6.22 -1.04 1.57
CA ALA A 32 -5.96 0.26 2.20
C ALA A 32 -6.74 1.40 1.53
N TYR A 33 -7.25 1.22 0.31
CA TYR A 33 -8.06 2.23 -0.40
C TYR A 33 -9.53 2.29 0.03
N LEU A 34 -10.02 1.33 0.81
CA LEU A 34 -11.40 1.35 1.29
C LEU A 34 -11.61 2.46 2.33
N ARG A 35 -12.75 3.14 2.26
CA ARG A 35 -13.14 4.21 3.20
C ARG A 35 -13.81 3.62 4.44
N TYR A 36 -13.02 3.06 5.35
CA TYR A 36 -13.53 2.41 6.57
C TYR A 36 -14.30 3.37 7.49
N GLU A 37 -14.06 4.70 7.42
CA GLU A 37 -14.88 5.71 8.11
C GLU A 37 -16.31 5.79 7.61
N ARG A 38 -16.62 5.17 6.46
CA ARG A 38 -17.98 5.03 5.91
C ARG A 38 -18.67 3.74 6.36
N TYR A 39 -18.02 2.95 7.21
CA TYR A 39 -18.63 1.78 7.83
C TYR A 39 -19.26 2.20 9.16
N ASP A 40 -20.59 2.19 9.24
CA ASP A 40 -21.34 2.69 10.40
C ASP A 40 -21.08 1.93 11.71
N ARG A 41 -20.43 0.76 11.65
CA ARG A 41 -20.04 -0.05 12.82
C ARG A 41 -18.53 -0.02 13.06
N LEU A 42 -17.84 1.00 12.56
CA LEU A 42 -16.43 1.21 12.86
C LEU A 42 -16.25 1.34 14.38
N PRO A 43 -15.34 0.59 15.01
CA PRO A 43 -15.12 0.68 16.44
C PRO A 43 -14.68 2.08 16.88
N ALA A 44 -15.07 2.48 18.10
CA ALA A 44 -14.72 3.78 18.66
C ALA A 44 -13.21 3.91 18.96
N ARG A 45 -12.55 2.78 19.28
CA ARG A 45 -11.10 2.73 19.52
C ARG A 45 -10.42 2.16 18.29
N PRO A 46 -9.41 2.84 17.71
CA PRO A 46 -8.71 2.32 16.54
C PRO A 46 -8.10 0.94 16.76
N SER A 47 -7.62 0.63 17.96
CA SER A 47 -7.00 -0.67 18.29
C SER A 47 -7.97 -1.84 18.36
N GLU A 48 -9.28 -1.60 18.41
CA GLU A 48 -10.29 -2.66 18.50
C GLU A 48 -10.48 -3.30 17.11
N PRO A 49 -10.24 -4.61 16.96
CA PRO A 49 -10.34 -5.27 15.67
C PRO A 49 -11.79 -5.52 15.25
N PHE A 50 -12.07 -5.37 13.97
CA PHE A 50 -13.35 -5.71 13.35
C PHE A 50 -13.13 -6.60 12.12
N ARG A 51 -14.05 -7.52 11.85
CA ARG A 51 -13.90 -8.46 10.72
C ARG A 51 -13.98 -7.71 9.39
N LEU A 52 -13.00 -7.94 8.51
CA LEU A 52 -13.05 -7.41 7.14
C LEU A 52 -14.32 -7.87 6.42
N HIS A 53 -14.72 -9.12 6.64
CA HIS A 53 -15.95 -9.68 6.11
C HIS A 53 -17.19 -8.83 6.45
N ASP A 54 -17.29 -8.33 7.69
CA ASP A 54 -18.45 -7.55 8.13
C ASP A 54 -18.50 -6.19 7.43
N VAL A 55 -17.35 -5.56 7.20
CA VAL A 55 -17.24 -4.33 6.38
C VAL A 55 -17.80 -4.58 4.99
N LEU A 56 -17.36 -5.65 4.33
CA LEU A 56 -17.76 -5.98 2.97
C LEU A 56 -19.25 -6.36 2.87
N ALA A 57 -19.79 -7.04 3.88
CA ALA A 57 -21.16 -7.53 3.88
C ALA A 57 -22.19 -6.45 4.26
N LEU A 58 -21.80 -5.48 5.09
CA LEU A 58 -22.74 -4.54 5.72
C LEU A 58 -22.57 -3.10 5.24
N ALA A 59 -21.41 -2.71 4.72
CA ALA A 59 -21.20 -1.37 4.18
C ALA A 59 -21.78 -1.23 2.76
N SER A 60 -22.22 -0.02 2.45
CA SER A 60 -22.52 0.39 1.07
C SER A 60 -21.22 0.42 0.27
N TRP A 61 -21.09 -0.45 -0.75
CA TRP A 61 -19.90 -0.45 -1.60
C TRP A 61 -19.70 0.86 -2.36
N ARG A 62 -20.77 1.60 -2.62
CA ARG A 62 -20.65 2.95 -3.20
C ARG A 62 -19.88 3.88 -2.27
N ASP A 63 -20.18 3.84 -0.98
CA ASP A 63 -19.60 4.73 0.02
C ASP A 63 -18.22 4.23 0.44
N LEU A 64 -18.03 2.91 0.55
CA LEU A 64 -16.75 2.28 0.84
C LEU A 64 -15.69 2.56 -0.24
N LEU A 65 -16.11 2.70 -1.50
CA LEU A 65 -15.22 3.02 -2.63
C LEU A 65 -15.18 4.53 -2.94
N ALA A 66 -15.86 5.38 -2.17
CA ALA A 66 -15.99 6.80 -2.50
C ALA A 66 -14.62 7.52 -2.49
N GLY A 67 -14.36 8.28 -3.56
CA GLY A 67 -13.09 9.01 -3.71
C GLY A 67 -11.87 8.10 -3.81
N SER A 68 -12.04 6.85 -4.26
CA SER A 68 -10.95 5.94 -4.58
C SER A 68 -10.98 5.62 -6.08
N TRP A 69 -9.82 5.34 -6.68
CA TRP A 69 -9.72 4.81 -8.05
C TRP A 69 -10.56 3.54 -8.24
N MET A 70 -10.76 2.77 -7.16
CA MET A 70 -11.62 1.58 -7.16
C MET A 70 -13.09 1.92 -7.46
N ARG A 71 -13.56 3.15 -7.30
CA ARG A 71 -14.95 3.51 -7.64
C ARG A 71 -15.26 3.26 -9.11
N ASP A 72 -14.31 3.58 -9.98
CA ASP A 72 -14.49 3.62 -11.44
C ASP A 72 -13.82 2.43 -12.16
N ALA A 73 -13.01 1.66 -11.43
CA ALA A 73 -12.39 0.44 -11.93
C ALA A 73 -13.42 -0.67 -12.18
N ALA A 74 -13.33 -1.30 -13.34
CA ALA A 74 -14.32 -2.29 -13.80
C ALA A 74 -14.39 -3.52 -12.89
N ASP A 75 -13.26 -3.90 -12.31
CA ASP A 75 -13.10 -5.12 -11.53
C ASP A 75 -13.42 -4.98 -10.04
N SER A 76 -13.69 -3.77 -9.53
CA SER A 76 -13.89 -3.53 -8.09
C SER A 76 -15.03 -4.35 -7.49
N ARG A 77 -16.17 -4.44 -8.17
CA ARG A 77 -17.30 -5.27 -7.67
C ARG A 77 -16.93 -6.76 -7.66
N SER A 78 -16.18 -7.22 -8.66
CA SER A 78 -15.72 -8.61 -8.73
C SER A 78 -14.67 -8.90 -7.65
N PHE A 79 -13.76 -7.95 -7.39
CA PHE A 79 -12.80 -8.01 -6.31
C PHE A 79 -13.47 -8.13 -4.94
N LEU A 80 -14.42 -7.25 -4.61
CA LEU A 80 -15.14 -7.28 -3.33
C LEU A 80 -15.93 -8.59 -3.16
N ARG A 81 -16.54 -9.11 -4.23
CA ARG A 81 -17.23 -10.42 -4.21
C ARG A 81 -16.26 -11.57 -3.97
N ALA A 82 -15.15 -11.61 -4.70
CA ALA A 82 -14.15 -12.66 -4.57
C ALA A 82 -13.54 -12.66 -3.16
N LEU A 83 -13.26 -11.47 -2.62
CA LEU A 83 -12.74 -11.30 -1.27
C LEU A 83 -13.74 -11.76 -0.20
N MET A 84 -15.01 -11.38 -0.32
CA MET A 84 -16.07 -11.80 0.61
C MET A 84 -16.27 -13.33 0.59
N ALA A 85 -16.07 -13.98 -0.55
CA ALA A 85 -16.15 -15.43 -0.69
C ALA A 85 -14.86 -16.17 -0.27
N SER A 86 -13.73 -15.47 -0.14
CA SER A 86 -12.41 -16.06 0.04
C SER A 86 -12.25 -16.71 1.41
N ARG A 87 -11.95 -18.01 1.44
CA ARG A 87 -11.52 -18.71 2.67
C ARG A 87 -10.19 -18.16 3.20
N ARG A 88 -9.29 -17.75 2.31
CA ARG A 88 -7.97 -17.18 2.66
C ARG A 88 -8.10 -15.91 3.52
N TYR A 89 -9.07 -15.05 3.22
CA TYR A 89 -9.31 -13.78 3.93
C TYR A 89 -10.53 -13.82 4.87
N ARG A 90 -11.14 -14.98 5.08
CA ARG A 90 -12.40 -15.12 5.85
C ARG A 90 -12.28 -14.63 7.29
N ASP A 91 -11.15 -14.95 7.91
CA ASP A 91 -10.84 -14.57 9.29
C ASP A 91 -9.83 -13.41 9.34
N ALA A 92 -9.84 -12.55 8.31
CA ALA A 92 -9.10 -11.30 8.32
C ALA A 92 -9.80 -10.25 9.20
N PHE A 93 -9.04 -9.63 10.09
CA PHE A 93 -9.48 -8.51 10.93
C PHE A 93 -8.74 -7.25 10.55
N VAL A 94 -9.45 -6.13 10.56
CA VAL A 94 -8.90 -4.79 10.41
C VAL A 94 -8.85 -4.13 11.79
N SER A 95 -7.74 -3.46 12.09
CA SER A 95 -7.59 -2.57 13.25
C SER A 95 -6.67 -1.40 12.89
N PHE A 96 -6.50 -0.47 13.82
CA PHE A 96 -5.73 0.75 13.72
C PHE A 96 -6.03 1.57 12.46
N TYR A 97 -7.27 1.52 11.95
CA TYR A 97 -7.63 2.35 10.80
C TYR A 97 -7.42 3.83 11.11
N VAL A 98 -6.69 4.51 10.23
CA VAL A 98 -6.44 5.94 10.29
C VAL A 98 -6.64 6.56 8.91
N SER A 99 -7.24 7.75 8.87
CA SER A 99 -7.28 8.60 7.68
C SER A 99 -7.20 10.05 8.13
N GLU A 100 -6.08 10.68 7.82
CA GLU A 100 -5.74 12.05 8.19
C GLU A 100 -5.56 12.88 6.92
N SER A 101 -6.20 14.05 6.90
CA SER A 101 -6.03 15.04 5.84
C SER A 101 -5.81 16.41 6.48
N SER A 102 -4.80 17.14 6.01
CA SER A 102 -4.55 18.53 6.44
C SER A 102 -4.02 19.34 5.28
N ASP A 103 -4.77 20.35 4.85
CA ASP A 103 -4.34 21.27 3.80
C ASP A 103 -3.20 22.19 4.29
N ALA A 104 -3.17 22.51 5.58
CA ALA A 104 -2.19 23.44 6.17
C ALA A 104 -0.76 22.89 6.14
N VAL A 105 -0.61 21.57 6.22
CA VAL A 105 0.68 20.88 6.12
C VAL A 105 0.72 19.93 4.91
N GLU A 106 -0.24 20.06 3.99
CA GLU A 106 -0.30 19.29 2.75
C GLU A 106 -0.12 17.78 2.95
N LYS A 107 -0.90 17.21 3.89
CA LYS A 107 -0.84 15.81 4.31
C LYS A 107 -2.09 15.05 3.90
N GLN A 108 -1.93 13.87 3.32
CA GLN A 108 -2.98 12.89 3.09
C GLN A 108 -2.47 11.48 3.43
N PHE A 109 -2.69 11.07 4.67
CA PHE A 109 -2.21 9.81 5.21
C PHE A 109 -3.36 8.87 5.53
N SER A 110 -3.26 7.60 5.13
CA SER A 110 -4.19 6.57 5.61
C SER A 110 -3.52 5.21 5.64
N ALA A 111 -3.84 4.43 6.66
CA ALA A 111 -3.31 3.10 6.83
C ALA A 111 -4.32 2.20 7.55
N ILE A 112 -4.14 0.89 7.35
CA ILE A 112 -4.84 -0.16 8.09
C ILE A 112 -3.84 -1.20 8.60
N THR A 113 -4.20 -1.86 9.68
CA THR A 113 -3.54 -3.06 10.18
C THR A 113 -4.45 -4.25 9.96
N LEU A 114 -3.93 -5.27 9.29
CA LEU A 114 -4.60 -6.53 9.01
C LEU A 114 -3.94 -7.66 9.82
N THR A 115 -4.77 -8.52 10.39
CA THR A 115 -4.35 -9.82 10.95
C THR A 115 -5.18 -10.93 10.33
N VAL A 116 -4.53 -12.06 10.01
CA VAL A 116 -5.15 -13.16 9.24
C VAL A 116 -4.96 -14.53 9.90
N GLY A 117 -4.52 -14.56 11.16
CA GLY A 117 -4.37 -15.78 11.96
C GLY A 117 -3.00 -16.46 11.90
N ASP A 118 -2.07 -16.00 11.06
CA ASP A 118 -0.74 -16.60 10.87
C ASP A 118 0.35 -16.07 11.82
N GLY A 119 -0.03 -15.25 12.81
CA GLY A 119 0.88 -14.59 13.74
C GLY A 119 1.66 -13.41 13.14
N CYS A 120 1.37 -13.01 11.89
CA CYS A 120 1.91 -11.79 11.29
C CYS A 120 0.92 -10.63 11.41
N VAL A 121 1.47 -9.41 11.40
CA VAL A 121 0.74 -8.15 11.39
C VAL A 121 1.07 -7.43 10.09
N TYR A 122 0.04 -7.18 9.28
CA TYR A 122 0.19 -6.61 7.94
C TYR A 122 -0.25 -5.15 7.96
N LEU A 123 0.67 -4.22 7.72
CA LEU A 123 0.40 -2.79 7.73
C LEU A 123 0.34 -2.30 6.28
N ALA A 124 -0.85 -1.91 5.85
CA ALA A 124 -1.09 -1.46 4.49
C ALA A 124 -1.33 0.05 4.44
N PHE A 125 -0.55 0.76 3.62
CA PHE A 125 -0.65 2.20 3.43
C PHE A 125 -1.42 2.52 2.16
N ARG A 126 -2.37 3.45 2.27
CA ARG A 126 -3.14 3.94 1.12
C ARG A 126 -2.24 4.84 0.27
N GLY A 127 -2.31 4.67 -1.05
CA GLY A 127 -1.77 5.67 -1.97
C GLY A 127 -2.68 6.89 -2.10
N THR A 128 -2.47 7.67 -3.15
CA THR A 128 -3.25 8.89 -3.38
C THR A 128 -4.69 8.55 -3.74
N ASP A 129 -5.64 9.27 -3.14
CA ASP A 129 -7.08 9.10 -3.34
C ASP A 129 -7.63 10.08 -4.40
N GLY A 130 -6.75 10.75 -5.13
CA GLY A 130 -7.10 11.75 -6.12
C GLY A 130 -7.58 13.08 -5.52
N SER A 131 -7.47 13.31 -4.20
CA SER A 131 -7.78 14.61 -3.57
C SER A 131 -6.60 15.58 -3.64
N LEU A 132 -6.86 16.89 -3.84
CA LEU A 132 -5.83 17.94 -4.00
C LEU A 132 -4.68 17.88 -2.97
N ALA A 133 -4.98 17.54 -1.72
CA ALA A 133 -3.98 17.34 -0.67
C ALA A 133 -3.07 16.13 -0.93
N GLY A 134 -3.64 15.02 -1.44
CA GLY A 134 -2.87 13.87 -1.91
C GLY A 134 -1.96 14.19 -3.09
N TRP A 135 -2.41 15.03 -4.02
CA TRP A 135 -1.59 15.50 -5.15
C TRP A 135 -0.44 16.40 -4.72
N LYS A 136 -0.71 17.36 -3.83
CA LYS A 136 0.33 18.22 -3.25
C LYS A 136 1.38 17.42 -2.49
N GLU A 137 0.99 16.35 -1.83
CA GLU A 137 1.95 15.50 -1.14
C GLU A 137 2.76 14.58 -2.07
N ASP A 138 2.16 14.10 -3.17
CA ASP A 138 2.91 13.42 -4.23
C ASP A 138 3.95 14.35 -4.85
N PHE A 139 3.63 15.65 -4.93
CA PHE A 139 4.61 16.67 -5.25
C PHE A 139 5.71 16.75 -4.18
N ASN A 140 5.35 16.80 -2.90
CA ASN A 140 6.30 16.85 -1.77
C ASN A 140 7.32 15.71 -1.80
N LEU A 141 6.95 14.50 -2.23
CA LEU A 141 7.90 13.39 -2.40
C LEU A 141 9.06 13.70 -3.37
N CYS A 142 8.86 14.63 -4.29
CA CYS A 142 9.83 14.94 -5.33
C CYS A 142 10.84 16.04 -4.96
N PHE A 143 10.70 16.65 -3.77
CA PHE A 143 11.59 17.73 -3.33
C PHE A 143 11.75 17.89 -1.81
N MET A 144 10.88 17.32 -0.99
CA MET A 144 11.08 17.26 0.45
C MET A 144 11.87 16.01 0.80
N ASP A 145 12.91 16.16 1.62
CA ASP A 145 13.66 15.02 2.17
C ASP A 145 12.75 14.10 3.00
N VAL A 146 11.77 14.69 3.67
CA VAL A 146 10.79 13.97 4.51
C VAL A 146 9.41 14.62 4.38
N THR A 147 8.42 13.85 3.93
CA THR A 147 7.01 14.29 3.87
C THR A 147 6.27 14.06 5.18
N PRO A 148 5.19 14.82 5.46
CA PRO A 148 4.36 14.60 6.65
C PRO A 148 3.76 13.18 6.72
N SER A 149 3.35 12.58 5.59
CA SER A 149 2.89 11.18 5.57
C SER A 149 4.00 10.16 5.81
N GLN A 150 5.24 10.44 5.39
CA GLN A 150 6.38 9.59 5.73
C GLN A 150 6.63 9.55 7.24
N GLN A 151 6.57 10.70 7.92
CA GLN A 151 6.62 10.76 9.39
C GLN A 151 5.44 10.04 10.04
N ALA A 152 4.23 10.22 9.49
CA ALA A 152 3.04 9.53 9.96
C ALA A 152 3.15 8.01 9.80
N ALA A 153 3.76 7.52 8.70
CA ALA A 153 3.99 6.10 8.47
C ALA A 153 4.96 5.51 9.52
N VAL A 154 6.05 6.20 9.84
CA VAL A 154 6.98 5.78 10.91
C VAL A 154 6.27 5.71 12.26
N ALA A 155 5.48 6.75 12.59
CA ALA A 155 4.70 6.79 13.83
C ALA A 155 3.64 5.67 13.88
N TYR A 156 2.99 5.40 12.76
CA TYR A 156 2.00 4.34 12.62
C TYR A 156 2.60 2.96 12.87
N VAL A 157 3.71 2.63 12.18
CA VAL A 157 4.40 1.34 12.37
C VAL A 157 4.88 1.19 13.81
N SER A 158 5.46 2.23 14.39
CA SER A 158 5.95 2.20 15.77
C SER A 158 4.80 2.00 16.78
N GLY A 159 3.69 2.71 16.59
CA GLY A 159 2.49 2.59 17.42
C GLY A 159 1.88 1.19 17.37
N VAL A 160 1.67 0.65 16.16
CA VAL A 160 1.15 -0.72 15.98
C VAL A 160 2.12 -1.76 16.55
N ALA A 161 3.43 -1.60 16.34
CA ALA A 161 4.43 -2.50 16.89
C ALA A 161 4.42 -2.50 18.42
N SER A 162 4.20 -1.36 19.06
CA SER A 162 4.08 -1.29 20.53
C SER A 162 2.82 -1.99 21.07
N ALA A 163 1.74 -2.02 20.27
CA ALA A 163 0.43 -2.51 20.70
C ALA A 163 0.19 -3.99 20.39
N LEU A 164 0.80 -4.51 19.31
CA LEU A 164 0.62 -5.88 18.84
C LEU A 164 1.95 -6.63 18.81
N PRO A 165 2.01 -7.90 19.26
CA PRO A 165 3.17 -8.76 19.05
C PRO A 165 3.21 -9.31 17.61
N GLY A 166 4.27 -10.03 17.28
CA GLY A 166 4.39 -10.75 16.01
C GLY A 166 5.26 -10.05 14.96
N ARG A 167 5.46 -10.73 13.84
CA ARG A 167 6.25 -10.21 12.70
C ARG A 167 5.44 -9.20 11.92
N ILE A 168 6.12 -8.25 11.28
CA ILE A 168 5.51 -7.15 10.57
C ILE A 168 5.79 -7.28 9.07
N VAL A 169 4.73 -7.14 8.27
CA VAL A 169 4.83 -6.95 6.83
C VAL A 169 4.29 -5.57 6.50
N LEU A 170 5.10 -4.76 5.81
CA LEU A 170 4.67 -3.45 5.33
C LEU A 170 4.30 -3.55 3.85
N THR A 171 3.21 -2.94 3.45
CA THR A 171 2.78 -2.96 2.06
C THR A 171 2.09 -1.67 1.63
N GLY A 172 2.22 -1.31 0.36
CA GLY A 172 1.43 -0.25 -0.21
C GLY A 172 1.60 -0.15 -1.71
N HIS A 173 0.67 0.56 -2.34
CA HIS A 173 0.63 0.82 -3.76
C HIS A 173 0.76 2.33 -4.01
N SER A 174 1.42 2.71 -5.12
CA SER A 174 1.65 4.13 -5.46
C SER A 174 2.38 4.85 -4.31
N LYS A 175 1.92 6.03 -3.86
CA LYS A 175 2.43 6.68 -2.64
C LYS A 175 2.54 5.74 -1.44
N GLY A 176 1.59 4.82 -1.25
CA GLY A 176 1.62 3.87 -0.13
C GLY A 176 2.85 2.95 -0.16
N GLY A 177 3.37 2.62 -1.35
CA GLY A 177 4.59 1.83 -1.50
C GLY A 177 5.85 2.61 -1.07
N ASN A 178 5.88 3.91 -1.33
CA ASN A 178 6.91 4.81 -0.80
C ASN A 178 6.86 4.87 0.74
N LEU A 179 5.65 5.05 1.30
CA LEU A 179 5.44 5.10 2.76
C LEU A 179 5.88 3.80 3.45
N ALA A 180 5.59 2.64 2.86
CA ALA A 180 6.01 1.34 3.38
C ALA A 180 7.54 1.21 3.47
N GLN A 181 8.26 1.60 2.40
CA GLN A 181 9.72 1.60 2.39
C GLN A 181 10.30 2.61 3.39
N TYR A 182 9.79 3.85 3.37
CA TYR A 182 10.28 4.91 4.25
C TYR A 182 10.13 4.50 5.72
N ALA A 183 8.97 3.98 6.09
CA ALA A 183 8.73 3.53 7.46
C ALA A 183 9.71 2.44 7.88
N ALA A 184 9.96 1.41 7.05
CA ALA A 184 10.95 0.38 7.35
C ALA A 184 12.35 0.97 7.57
N LEU A 185 12.76 1.92 6.73
CA LEU A 185 14.09 2.51 6.79
C LEU A 185 14.31 3.39 8.02
N CYS A 186 13.25 4.02 8.54
CA CYS A 186 13.33 5.07 9.56
C CYS A 186 12.80 4.68 10.96
N VAL A 187 12.14 3.53 11.14
CA VAL A 187 11.72 3.06 12.48
C VAL A 187 12.91 2.69 13.39
N ALA A 188 12.68 2.65 14.70
CA ALA A 188 13.67 2.19 15.68
C ALA A 188 14.12 0.74 15.41
N SER A 189 15.34 0.38 15.82
CA SER A 189 15.97 -0.90 15.46
C SER A 189 15.25 -2.14 16.02
N ASP A 190 14.58 -2.01 17.16
CA ASP A 190 13.74 -3.04 17.76
C ASP A 190 12.48 -3.32 16.92
N VAL A 191 11.84 -2.26 16.41
CA VAL A 191 10.72 -2.37 15.47
C VAL A 191 11.20 -2.91 14.12
N TYR A 192 12.33 -2.41 13.62
CA TYR A 192 12.96 -2.88 12.37
C TYR A 192 13.22 -4.39 12.41
N GLY A 193 13.75 -4.90 13.53
CA GLY A 193 14.01 -6.33 13.72
C GLY A 193 12.77 -7.24 13.66
N ARG A 194 11.56 -6.66 13.72
CA ARG A 194 10.29 -7.38 13.55
C ARG A 194 9.77 -7.34 12.11
N ILE A 195 10.27 -6.45 11.26
CA ILE A 195 9.86 -6.34 9.86
C ILE A 195 10.50 -7.47 9.07
N THR A 196 9.68 -8.27 8.39
CA THR A 196 10.15 -9.41 7.59
C THR A 196 9.95 -9.25 6.09
N ARG A 197 9.15 -8.27 5.68
CA ARG A 197 8.88 -7.98 4.27
C ARG A 197 8.40 -6.54 4.12
N VAL A 198 8.86 -5.88 3.07
CA VAL A 198 8.40 -4.57 2.63
C VAL A 198 7.99 -4.69 1.17
N CYS A 199 6.71 -4.48 0.87
CA CYS A 199 6.14 -4.60 -0.47
C CYS A 199 5.80 -3.21 -1.02
N ASN A 200 6.53 -2.78 -2.05
CA ASN A 200 6.23 -1.56 -2.81
C ASN A 200 5.66 -1.94 -4.18
N TYR A 201 4.38 -1.63 -4.42
CA TYR A 201 3.74 -1.81 -5.73
C TYR A 201 3.65 -0.48 -6.46
N ASP A 202 4.55 -0.31 -7.43
CA ASP A 202 4.59 0.84 -8.34
C ASP A 202 4.65 2.21 -7.67
N GLY A 203 5.23 2.26 -6.47
CA GLY A 203 5.49 3.48 -5.72
C GLY A 203 6.87 4.09 -6.03
N PRO A 204 6.96 5.43 -6.05
CA PRO A 204 8.19 6.16 -6.35
C PRO A 204 9.27 5.90 -5.30
N SER A 205 10.53 6.15 -5.67
CA SER A 205 11.66 6.09 -4.75
C SER A 205 11.86 7.43 -4.00
N PHE A 206 13.01 7.61 -3.38
CA PHE A 206 13.37 8.77 -2.57
C PHE A 206 14.30 9.70 -3.32
N LEU A 207 14.25 11.00 -3.00
CA LEU A 207 15.18 11.98 -3.57
C LEU A 207 16.63 11.73 -3.10
N GLY A 208 16.78 11.17 -1.91
CA GLY A 208 18.02 10.66 -1.36
C GLY A 208 17.73 9.59 -0.31
N ASP A 209 18.76 8.82 0.06
CA ASP A 209 18.61 7.73 1.01
C ASP A 209 18.09 8.24 2.36
N PRO A 210 16.89 7.79 2.80
CA PRO A 210 16.31 8.27 4.06
C PRO A 210 17.04 7.73 5.31
N SER A 211 17.92 6.74 5.12
CA SER A 211 18.70 6.09 6.17
C SER A 211 19.83 5.27 5.56
N PRO A 212 20.98 5.09 6.26
CA PRO A 212 22.04 4.18 5.83
C PRO A 212 21.56 2.73 5.61
N ARG A 213 20.40 2.36 6.15
CA ARG A 213 19.78 1.04 5.96
C ARG A 213 19.43 0.73 4.50
N VAL A 214 19.33 1.73 3.61
CA VAL A 214 19.09 1.48 2.17
C VAL A 214 20.18 0.56 1.59
N GLY A 215 21.43 0.75 2.01
CA GLY A 215 22.56 -0.07 1.60
C GLY A 215 22.69 -1.40 2.35
N ASP A 216 21.86 -1.67 3.36
CA ASP A 216 21.93 -2.91 4.16
C ASP A 216 21.42 -4.11 3.34
N PRO A 217 22.23 -5.17 3.15
CA PRO A 217 21.79 -6.41 2.50
C PRO A 217 20.52 -7.01 3.13
N THR A 218 20.32 -6.82 4.44
CA THR A 218 19.12 -7.26 5.17
C THR A 218 17.88 -6.53 4.67
N TYR A 219 17.95 -5.21 4.52
CA TYR A 219 16.85 -4.41 3.95
C TYR A 219 16.54 -4.85 2.52
N ARG A 220 17.58 -5.00 1.69
CA ARG A 220 17.44 -5.42 0.29
C ARG A 220 16.79 -6.81 0.16
N ALA A 221 17.10 -7.74 1.06
CA ALA A 221 16.50 -9.08 1.08
C ALA A 221 15.02 -9.09 1.49
N MET A 222 14.60 -8.14 2.33
CA MET A 222 13.19 -8.01 2.74
C MET A 222 12.37 -7.08 1.82
N LEU A 223 13.00 -6.28 0.98
CA LEU A 223 12.30 -5.45 -0.01
C LEU A 223 11.80 -6.31 -1.19
N PHE A 224 10.53 -6.13 -1.54
CA PHE A 224 9.96 -6.54 -2.82
C PHE A 224 9.34 -5.30 -3.46
N LYS A 225 9.98 -4.77 -4.50
CA LYS A 225 9.41 -3.72 -5.33
C LYS A 225 8.93 -4.32 -6.64
N ALA A 226 7.68 -4.09 -7.03
CA ALA A 226 7.15 -4.52 -8.32
C ALA A 226 6.62 -3.33 -9.10
N VAL A 227 6.89 -3.31 -10.40
CA VAL A 227 6.50 -2.23 -11.31
C VAL A 227 5.98 -2.84 -12.62
N PRO A 228 4.94 -2.28 -13.25
CA PRO A 228 4.46 -2.78 -14.53
C PRO A 228 5.46 -2.49 -15.67
N GLU A 229 5.37 -3.23 -16.77
CA GLU A 229 6.26 -3.12 -17.94
C GLU A 229 6.36 -1.69 -18.53
N SER A 230 5.34 -0.87 -18.36
CA SER A 230 5.37 0.56 -18.74
C SER A 230 5.15 1.49 -17.54
N SER A 231 5.68 1.13 -16.37
CA SER A 231 5.66 1.97 -15.18
C SER A 231 6.24 3.36 -15.47
N LEU A 232 5.51 4.37 -15.01
CA LEU A 232 5.98 5.74 -14.92
C LEU A 232 6.18 6.12 -13.44
N PHE A 233 5.19 5.82 -12.59
CA PHE A 233 5.19 6.22 -11.19
C PHE A 233 6.25 5.51 -10.35
N GLY A 234 6.36 4.19 -10.49
CA GLY A 234 7.38 3.42 -9.78
C GLY A 234 8.81 3.77 -10.15
N MET A 235 9.01 4.42 -11.31
CA MET A 235 10.32 4.85 -11.84
C MET A 235 10.69 6.28 -11.45
N ILE A 236 9.77 7.04 -10.84
CA ILE A 236 10.09 8.38 -10.34
C ILE A 236 11.13 8.24 -9.22
N LEU A 237 12.27 8.94 -9.40
CA LEU A 237 13.44 8.96 -8.51
C LEU A 237 14.12 7.59 -8.32
N GLU A 238 13.82 6.62 -9.17
CA GLU A 238 14.47 5.31 -9.11
C GLU A 238 15.91 5.41 -9.59
N ASP A 239 16.86 4.95 -8.76
CA ASP A 239 18.29 5.01 -9.06
C ASP A 239 18.94 3.61 -9.14
N GLY A 240 18.13 2.55 -9.07
CA GLY A 240 18.57 1.17 -9.00
C GLY A 240 17.84 0.21 -9.94
N SER A 241 18.11 -1.08 -9.76
CA SER A 241 17.46 -2.17 -10.49
C SER A 241 16.77 -3.17 -9.56
N ASP A 242 16.54 -2.77 -8.32
CA ASP A 242 16.01 -3.61 -7.24
C ASP A 242 14.48 -3.66 -7.28
N TYR A 243 13.94 -3.95 -8.46
CA TYR A 243 12.51 -4.12 -8.71
C TYR A 243 12.25 -5.26 -9.67
N HIS A 244 11.03 -5.79 -9.59
CA HIS A 244 10.50 -6.82 -10.45
C HIS A 244 9.55 -6.21 -11.47
N VAL A 245 9.78 -6.49 -12.75
CA VAL A 245 8.85 -6.05 -13.79
C VAL A 245 7.73 -7.07 -13.94
N VAL A 246 6.49 -6.63 -13.80
CA VAL A 246 5.30 -7.49 -13.91
C VAL A 246 4.51 -7.17 -15.17
N GLN A 247 3.98 -8.22 -15.78
CA GLN A 247 3.13 -8.11 -16.96
C GLN A 247 1.77 -7.52 -16.58
N SER A 248 1.28 -6.62 -17.42
CA SER A 248 -0.04 -6.02 -17.29
C SER A 248 -0.90 -6.26 -18.54
N SER A 249 -2.21 -6.31 -18.33
CA SER A 249 -3.21 -6.30 -19.42
C SER A 249 -3.58 -4.88 -19.88
N ALA A 250 -3.27 -3.88 -19.08
CA ALA A 250 -3.42 -2.48 -19.46
C ALA A 250 -2.22 -2.00 -20.27
N MET A 251 -2.34 -0.81 -20.86
CA MET A 251 -1.29 -0.20 -21.67
C MET A 251 -0.77 1.06 -21.01
N LEU A 252 0.53 1.36 -21.20
CA LEU A 252 1.19 2.57 -20.69
C LEU A 252 0.95 2.80 -19.19
N ILE A 253 0.70 4.05 -18.80
CA ILE A 253 0.47 4.51 -17.42
C ILE A 253 -0.76 3.89 -16.77
N PHE A 254 -1.74 3.39 -17.55
CA PHE A 254 -2.90 2.69 -17.00
C PHE A 254 -2.54 1.33 -16.41
N GLN A 255 -1.31 0.84 -16.65
CA GLN A 255 -0.78 -0.31 -15.95
C GLN A 255 -0.54 -0.04 -14.46
N HIS A 256 -0.61 1.22 -14.01
CA HIS A 256 -0.57 1.55 -12.59
C HIS A 256 -1.78 0.99 -11.82
N GLU A 257 -2.88 0.60 -12.49
CA GLU A 257 -4.04 0.02 -11.82
C GLU A 257 -3.76 -1.43 -11.36
N PRO A 258 -3.86 -1.78 -10.05
CA PRO A 258 -3.59 -3.12 -9.54
C PRO A 258 -4.37 -4.26 -10.23
N PHE A 259 -5.60 -4.01 -10.68
CA PHE A 259 -6.42 -5.05 -11.33
C PHE A 259 -5.92 -5.45 -12.71
N SER A 260 -5.05 -4.66 -13.34
CA SER A 260 -4.52 -5.00 -14.66
C SER A 260 -3.33 -5.97 -14.60
N TRP A 261 -2.73 -6.16 -13.41
CA TRP A 261 -1.51 -6.95 -13.20
C TRP A 261 -1.80 -8.43 -13.28
N LEU A 262 -1.01 -9.14 -14.09
CA LEU A 262 -1.29 -10.53 -14.40
C LEU A 262 -0.66 -11.47 -13.38
N VAL A 263 -1.43 -12.49 -13.01
CA VAL A 263 -1.08 -13.51 -12.01
C VAL A 263 -1.23 -14.90 -12.63
N SER A 264 -0.27 -15.78 -12.37
CA SER A 264 -0.34 -17.22 -12.68
C SER A 264 0.23 -18.01 -11.53
N ASP A 265 -0.40 -19.15 -11.22
CA ASP A 265 0.13 -20.13 -10.26
C ASP A 265 0.49 -19.55 -8.88
N GLY A 266 -0.28 -18.55 -8.43
CA GLY A 266 -0.11 -17.91 -7.12
C GLY A 266 0.90 -16.76 -7.07
N ASP A 267 1.50 -16.37 -8.20
CA ASP A 267 2.50 -15.30 -8.28
C ASP A 267 2.28 -14.40 -9.52
N PHE A 268 2.97 -13.26 -9.58
CA PHE A 268 2.91 -12.38 -10.74
C PHE A 268 3.55 -13.02 -11.98
N LEU A 269 3.03 -12.66 -13.15
CA LEU A 269 3.72 -12.95 -14.41
C LEU A 269 4.85 -11.94 -14.60
N TYR A 270 6.07 -12.35 -14.29
CA TYR A 270 7.25 -11.50 -14.42
C TYR A 270 7.75 -11.35 -15.86
N ARG A 271 8.51 -10.27 -16.06
CA ARG A 271 9.10 -9.87 -17.33
C ARG A 271 10.57 -9.53 -17.14
N ASP A 272 11.34 -9.77 -18.21
CA ASP A 272 12.80 -9.61 -18.19
C ASP A 272 13.25 -8.14 -18.05
N GLY A 273 12.34 -7.18 -18.23
CA GLY A 273 12.66 -5.77 -18.10
C GLY A 273 11.51 -4.87 -18.55
N LEU A 274 11.70 -3.58 -18.31
CA LEU A 274 10.77 -2.53 -18.73
C LEU A 274 10.68 -2.46 -20.26
N THR A 275 9.53 -2.04 -20.76
CA THR A 275 9.38 -1.66 -22.17
C THR A 275 10.38 -0.54 -22.52
N ARG A 276 10.79 -0.48 -23.79
CA ARG A 276 11.70 0.57 -24.30
C ARG A 276 11.22 1.99 -24.01
N THR A 277 9.92 2.15 -23.80
CA THR A 277 9.29 3.41 -23.42
C THR A 277 9.48 3.75 -21.97
N ALA A 278 9.30 2.79 -21.06
CA ALA A 278 9.62 3.00 -19.66
C ALA A 278 11.12 3.25 -19.48
N LEU A 279 12.00 2.59 -20.24
CA LEU A 279 13.45 2.88 -20.25
C LEU A 279 13.80 4.26 -20.83
N TRP A 280 13.04 4.74 -21.82
CA TRP A 280 13.25 6.09 -22.38
C TRP A 280 12.68 7.19 -21.47
N ALA A 281 11.52 6.92 -20.86
CA ALA A 281 10.95 7.75 -19.82
C ALA A 281 11.92 7.82 -18.64
N ASP A 282 12.43 6.70 -18.14
CA ASP A 282 13.41 6.62 -17.05
C ASP A 282 14.65 7.51 -17.28
N GLY A 283 15.39 7.32 -18.37
CA GLY A 283 16.60 8.12 -18.64
C GLY A 283 16.36 9.61 -18.94
N THR A 284 15.20 9.95 -19.51
CA THR A 284 14.84 11.35 -19.84
C THR A 284 14.21 12.05 -18.65
N LEU A 285 13.39 11.34 -17.87
CA LEU A 285 12.67 11.82 -16.71
C LEU A 285 13.60 11.96 -15.51
N ASP A 286 14.47 10.98 -15.23
CA ASP A 286 15.40 11.06 -14.12
C ASP A 286 16.40 12.22 -14.32
N GLY A 287 16.99 12.33 -15.52
CA GLY A 287 17.87 13.45 -15.87
C GLY A 287 17.17 14.80 -15.85
N TRP A 288 15.89 14.85 -16.28
CA TRP A 288 15.11 16.09 -16.22
C TRP A 288 14.70 16.41 -14.78
N LEU A 289 14.10 15.49 -14.02
CA LEU A 289 13.74 15.70 -12.62
C LEU A 289 14.97 16.21 -11.85
N LYS A 290 16.10 15.51 -11.91
CA LYS A 290 17.33 15.91 -11.21
C LYS A 290 17.84 17.31 -11.55
N THR A 291 17.57 17.84 -12.75
CA THR A 291 18.04 19.16 -13.21
C THR A 291 17.03 20.30 -13.04
N ARG A 292 15.84 20.02 -12.51
CA ARG A 292 14.73 20.98 -12.40
C ARG A 292 14.44 21.39 -10.97
N THR A 293 13.86 22.58 -10.84
CA THR A 293 13.41 23.07 -9.54
C THR A 293 12.26 22.21 -9.03
N PRO A 294 12.05 22.15 -7.70
CA PRO A 294 10.88 21.53 -7.11
C PRO A 294 9.58 21.86 -7.87
N GLU A 295 9.29 23.13 -8.05
CA GLU A 295 8.03 23.62 -8.66
C GLU A 295 7.79 23.06 -10.07
N GLN A 296 8.86 22.84 -10.85
CA GLN A 296 8.77 22.25 -12.18
C GLN A 296 8.47 20.75 -12.14
N ARG A 297 9.05 20.01 -11.18
CA ARG A 297 8.73 18.59 -10.95
C ARG A 297 7.26 18.41 -10.55
N ALA A 298 6.74 19.33 -9.71
CA ALA A 298 5.33 19.44 -9.33
C ALA A 298 4.42 19.44 -10.55
N GLN A 299 4.62 20.48 -11.37
CA GLN A 299 3.72 20.80 -12.46
C GLN A 299 3.76 19.70 -13.51
N PHE A 300 4.90 19.01 -13.65
CA PHE A 300 5.01 17.84 -14.50
C PHE A 300 4.16 16.67 -13.99
N ILE A 301 4.30 16.31 -12.71
CA ILE A 301 3.53 15.21 -12.08
C ILE A 301 2.04 15.53 -12.09
N ASP A 302 1.67 16.75 -11.73
CA ASP A 302 0.30 17.27 -11.76
C ASP A 302 -0.30 17.13 -13.16
N THR A 303 0.42 17.56 -14.19
CA THR A 303 -0.10 17.50 -15.56
C THR A 303 -0.28 16.05 -16.04
N ILE A 304 0.60 15.12 -15.64
CA ILE A 304 0.47 13.70 -15.99
C ILE A 304 -0.71 13.05 -15.30
N TYR A 305 -0.92 13.32 -14.02
CA TYR A 305 -2.06 12.75 -13.31
C TYR A 305 -3.38 13.40 -13.73
N ASP A 306 -3.44 14.74 -13.95
CA ASP A 306 -4.62 15.43 -14.49
C ASP A 306 -5.01 14.82 -15.84
N PHE A 307 -4.02 14.48 -16.65
CA PHE A 307 -4.20 13.76 -17.89
C PHE A 307 -4.79 12.35 -17.67
N VAL A 308 -4.25 11.55 -16.75
CA VAL A 308 -4.79 10.22 -16.42
C VAL A 308 -6.25 10.34 -16.00
N ALA A 309 -6.57 11.27 -15.11
CA ALA A 309 -7.90 11.49 -14.57
C ALA A 309 -8.91 12.02 -15.61
N ALA A 310 -8.49 12.98 -16.45
CA ALA A 310 -9.36 13.63 -17.43
C ALA A 310 -9.58 12.79 -18.69
N SER A 311 -8.69 11.86 -19.01
CA SER A 311 -8.71 11.21 -20.33
C SER A 311 -9.87 10.24 -20.52
N GLY A 312 -10.43 9.62 -19.47
CA GLY A 312 -11.48 8.59 -19.62
C GLY A 312 -11.10 7.45 -20.58
N VAL A 313 -9.83 7.40 -20.96
CA VAL A 313 -9.23 6.61 -22.03
C VAL A 313 -8.80 5.31 -21.37
N LYS A 314 -9.55 4.25 -21.63
CA LYS A 314 -9.28 2.94 -21.00
C LYS A 314 -8.36 2.07 -21.85
N THR A 315 -8.06 2.50 -23.08
CA THR A 315 -7.30 1.72 -24.06
C THR A 315 -6.32 2.56 -24.87
N ALA A 316 -5.27 1.92 -25.40
CA ALA A 316 -4.33 2.53 -26.36
C ALA A 316 -5.03 3.11 -27.60
N ALA A 317 -6.11 2.48 -28.06
CA ALA A 317 -6.90 2.95 -29.19
C ALA A 317 -7.69 4.23 -28.87
N ASP A 318 -8.19 4.36 -27.64
CA ASP A 318 -8.87 5.58 -27.17
C ASP A 318 -7.85 6.71 -27.00
N LEU A 319 -6.63 6.40 -26.55
CA LEU A 319 -5.55 7.36 -26.39
C LEU A 319 -5.11 7.93 -27.73
N HIS A 320 -4.95 7.06 -28.73
CA HIS A 320 -4.61 7.47 -30.09
C HIS A 320 -5.74 8.29 -30.73
N ARG A 321 -7.00 7.88 -30.57
CA ARG A 321 -8.16 8.59 -31.12
C ARG A 321 -8.35 9.98 -30.51
N ASN A 322 -8.10 10.13 -29.22
CA ASN A 322 -8.27 11.40 -28.51
C ASN A 322 -6.98 12.22 -28.41
N PHE A 323 -5.91 11.84 -29.11
CA PHE A 323 -4.58 12.46 -28.99
C PHE A 323 -4.60 13.98 -29.20
N GLY A 324 -5.26 14.46 -30.25
CA GLY A 324 -5.33 15.89 -30.55
C GLY A 324 -6.01 16.69 -29.45
N SER A 325 -7.16 16.21 -28.94
CA SER A 325 -7.86 16.86 -27.83
C SER A 325 -7.07 16.81 -26.53
N ILE A 326 -6.35 15.71 -26.29
CA ILE A 326 -5.49 15.54 -25.11
C ILE A 326 -4.32 16.53 -25.14
N VAL A 327 -3.59 16.62 -26.26
CA VAL A 327 -2.47 17.56 -26.41
C VAL A 327 -2.95 19.00 -26.30
N MET A 328 -4.12 19.32 -26.85
CA MET A 328 -4.72 20.65 -26.72
C MET A 328 -5.11 20.97 -25.28
N SER A 329 -5.69 20.01 -24.56
CA SER A 329 -6.01 20.15 -23.14
C SER A 329 -4.75 20.42 -22.32
N VAL A 330 -3.71 19.60 -22.49
CA VAL A 330 -2.40 19.79 -21.83
C VAL A 330 -1.79 21.15 -22.19
N ALA A 331 -1.79 21.52 -23.48
CA ALA A 331 -1.25 22.80 -23.94
C ALA A 331 -1.99 24.01 -23.38
N SER A 332 -3.29 23.86 -23.07
CA SER A 332 -4.12 24.88 -22.44
C SER A 332 -3.92 24.97 -20.92
N SER A 333 -3.82 23.83 -20.22
CA SER A 333 -3.52 23.77 -18.78
C SER A 333 -2.12 24.28 -18.45
N THR A 334 -1.19 24.10 -19.39
CA THR A 334 0.21 24.54 -19.27
C THR A 334 0.49 25.92 -19.90
N ALA A 335 -0.54 26.64 -20.36
CA ALA A 335 -0.36 27.91 -21.08
C ALA A 335 0.28 29.03 -20.25
N LYS A 336 0.23 28.92 -18.92
CA LYS A 336 0.83 29.88 -17.98
C LYS A 336 2.27 29.53 -17.58
N LEU A 337 2.78 28.39 -18.04
CA LEU A 337 4.12 27.92 -17.72
C LEU A 337 5.17 28.62 -18.58
N ASP A 338 6.40 28.64 -18.10
CA ASP A 338 7.51 29.11 -18.91
C ASP A 338 7.68 28.22 -20.16
N PRO A 339 8.22 28.77 -21.26
CA PRO A 339 8.29 28.07 -22.53
C PRO A 339 9.07 26.75 -22.48
N GLU A 340 10.07 26.64 -21.60
CA GLU A 340 10.92 25.46 -21.48
C GLU A 340 10.16 24.31 -20.79
N THR A 341 9.52 24.59 -19.65
CA THR A 341 8.67 23.62 -18.94
C THR A 341 7.50 23.17 -19.80
N ARG A 342 6.86 24.10 -20.51
CA ARG A 342 5.74 23.79 -21.43
C ARG A 342 6.19 22.90 -22.59
N ALA A 343 7.32 23.21 -23.22
CA ALA A 343 7.85 22.41 -24.31
C ALA A 343 8.18 20.99 -23.84
N PHE A 344 8.82 20.86 -22.68
CA PHE A 344 9.15 19.56 -22.10
C PHE A 344 7.93 18.71 -21.77
N ILE A 345 6.92 19.29 -21.10
CA ILE A 345 5.68 18.59 -20.81
C ILE A 345 5.06 18.08 -22.11
N LEU A 346 4.92 18.95 -23.12
CA LEU A 346 4.36 18.58 -24.41
C LEU A 346 5.19 17.50 -25.13
N ASP A 347 6.52 17.57 -25.07
CA ASP A 347 7.40 16.59 -25.71
C ASP A 347 7.38 15.24 -24.99
N THR A 348 7.26 15.24 -23.66
CA THR A 348 7.05 14.02 -22.86
C THR A 348 5.72 13.37 -23.24
N PHE A 349 4.63 14.15 -23.35
CA PHE A 349 3.34 13.64 -23.81
C PHE A 349 3.38 13.13 -25.25
N LYS A 350 4.03 13.86 -26.17
CA LYS A 350 4.23 13.39 -27.56
C LYS A 350 5.03 12.09 -27.59
N ALA A 351 6.01 11.90 -26.70
CA ALA A 351 6.76 10.67 -26.62
C ALA A 351 5.93 9.51 -26.05
N LEU A 352 5.18 9.74 -24.96
CA LEU A 352 4.24 8.78 -24.38
C LEU A 352 3.22 8.30 -25.41
N VAL A 353 2.71 9.19 -26.27
CA VAL A 353 1.74 8.83 -27.33
C VAL A 353 2.40 8.32 -28.62
N GLY A 354 3.57 8.83 -29.00
CA GLY A 354 4.34 8.31 -30.13
C GLY A 354 4.77 6.85 -29.90
N VAL A 355 4.90 6.45 -28.63
CA VAL A 355 5.03 5.06 -28.24
C VAL A 355 3.75 4.27 -28.48
N VAL A 356 2.56 4.81 -28.19
CA VAL A 356 1.28 4.14 -28.48
C VAL A 356 1.22 3.70 -29.93
N GLY A 357 1.55 4.59 -30.87
CA GLY A 357 1.57 4.26 -32.30
C GLY A 357 2.53 3.11 -32.64
N ARG A 358 3.66 3.00 -31.95
CA ARG A 358 4.68 1.95 -32.17
C ARG A 358 4.38 0.64 -31.43
N GLU A 359 3.86 0.69 -30.21
CA GLU A 359 3.49 -0.50 -29.43
C GLU A 359 2.21 -1.15 -29.97
N THR A 360 1.26 -0.36 -30.49
CA THR A 360 0.11 -0.89 -31.25
C THR A 360 0.55 -1.58 -32.55
N ALA A 361 1.68 -1.17 -33.14
CA ALA A 361 2.28 -1.86 -34.28
C ALA A 361 3.12 -3.09 -33.89
N LYS A 362 3.70 -3.12 -32.67
CA LYS A 362 4.50 -4.24 -32.16
C LYS A 362 3.69 -5.36 -31.51
N SER A 363 2.47 -5.10 -31.04
CA SER A 363 1.54 -6.18 -30.67
C SER A 363 1.25 -7.13 -31.86
N ILE A 364 1.68 -6.74 -33.06
CA ILE A 364 1.62 -7.47 -34.32
C ILE A 364 2.98 -8.16 -34.69
N ASP A 365 4.13 -7.80 -34.08
CA ASP A 365 5.45 -8.42 -34.37
C ASP A 365 6.30 -8.75 -33.11
N PRO A 366 6.42 -10.05 -32.74
CA PRO A 366 7.17 -10.54 -31.58
C PRO A 366 8.69 -10.29 -31.59
N ARG A 367 9.29 -9.90 -32.73
CA ARG A 367 10.75 -9.88 -32.93
C ARG A 367 11.47 -8.62 -32.43
N THR A 368 10.74 -7.62 -31.92
CA THR A 368 11.30 -6.31 -31.54
C THR A 368 11.71 -6.18 -30.06
N ARG A 369 11.79 -7.30 -29.32
CA ARG A 369 12.18 -7.34 -27.91
C ARG A 369 13.71 -7.38 -27.76
N ILE A 370 14.29 -6.39 -27.07
CA ILE A 370 15.72 -6.37 -26.72
C ILE A 370 15.90 -7.05 -25.35
N ARG A 371 16.90 -7.93 -25.23
CA ARG A 371 17.34 -8.52 -23.96
C ARG A 371 18.28 -7.56 -23.23
N LEU A 372 17.96 -7.21 -21.99
CA LEU A 372 18.89 -6.54 -21.07
C LEU A 372 19.81 -7.57 -20.38
N PRO A 373 21.00 -7.15 -19.88
CA PRO A 373 21.95 -8.06 -19.25
C PRO A 373 21.36 -8.66 -17.96
N ARG A 374 21.44 -9.99 -17.87
CA ARG A 374 21.01 -10.79 -16.73
C ARG A 374 21.85 -10.47 -15.50
N ARG A 375 21.21 -10.25 -14.36
CA ARG A 375 21.71 -10.78 -13.08
C ARG A 375 20.98 -12.10 -12.83
N ARG A 376 21.62 -13.20 -13.24
CA ARG A 376 21.29 -14.53 -12.71
C ARG A 376 21.84 -14.56 -11.29
N GLU A 377 21.06 -14.11 -10.32
CA GLU A 377 21.04 -14.88 -9.08
C GLU A 377 20.00 -15.96 -9.30
N SER A 378 20.47 -17.19 -9.33
CA SER A 378 19.62 -18.35 -9.17
C SER A 378 18.79 -18.14 -7.91
N TYR A 379 17.52 -17.80 -8.08
CA TYR A 379 16.51 -18.33 -7.18
C TYR A 379 16.61 -19.84 -7.31
N ASP A 380 17.42 -20.44 -6.45
CA ASP A 380 17.26 -21.83 -6.07
C ASP A 380 15.80 -21.97 -5.66
N GLY A 381 15.08 -22.88 -6.32
CA GLY A 381 13.72 -23.28 -5.98
C GLY A 381 13.64 -24.01 -4.63
N SER A 382 14.54 -23.73 -3.70
CA SER A 382 14.37 -24.08 -2.29
C SER A 382 13.26 -23.22 -1.73
N ARG A 383 12.06 -23.82 -1.76
CA ARG A 383 10.94 -23.48 -0.90
C ARG A 383 11.47 -22.98 0.46
N PRO A 384 10.90 -21.93 1.06
CA PRO A 384 11.18 -21.61 2.46
C PRO A 384 10.52 -22.65 3.38
N ALA A 385 10.98 -23.90 3.34
CA ALA A 385 10.65 -24.92 4.32
C ALA A 385 11.33 -24.64 5.67
N ASP A 386 12.37 -23.80 5.69
CA ASP A 386 13.13 -23.49 6.91
C ASP A 386 12.60 -22.28 7.69
N PHE A 387 11.75 -21.44 7.10
CA PHE A 387 11.07 -20.36 7.85
C PHE A 387 9.86 -20.88 8.65
N ALA A 388 9.26 -22.00 8.23
CA ALA A 388 8.18 -22.66 8.96
C ALA A 388 8.66 -23.35 10.26
N ARG A 389 9.97 -23.61 10.41
CA ARG A 389 10.54 -24.24 11.60
C ARG A 389 10.81 -23.27 12.75
N SER A 390 11.04 -21.98 12.46
CA SER A 390 11.23 -20.95 13.49
C SER A 390 9.92 -20.43 14.11
N LEU A 391 8.78 -20.96 13.65
CA LEU A 391 7.43 -20.60 14.09
C LEU A 391 6.82 -21.52 15.15
N ARG A 392 7.55 -22.54 15.62
CA ARG A 392 7.06 -23.39 16.71
C ARG A 392 7.48 -22.80 18.07
N PRO A 393 6.59 -22.75 19.08
CA PRO A 393 7.03 -22.53 20.45
C PRO A 393 8.01 -23.64 20.81
N ALA A 394 9.17 -23.29 21.36
CA ALA A 394 10.09 -24.26 21.94
C ALA A 394 9.35 -24.99 23.07
N ALA A 395 9.06 -26.26 22.87
CA ALA A 395 8.63 -27.14 23.95
C ALA A 395 9.83 -27.31 24.90
N ASP A 396 9.58 -27.02 26.17
CA ASP A 396 10.50 -27.17 27.27
C ASP A 396 11.05 -28.61 27.30
N GLY A 397 12.36 -28.73 27.17
CA GLY A 397 13.07 -30.00 26.98
C GLY A 397 14.18 -30.13 27.99
N SER A 398 13.81 -30.32 29.26
CA SER A 398 14.72 -30.78 30.31
C SER A 398 15.31 -32.13 29.90
N GLN A 399 16.62 -32.14 29.64
CA GLN A 399 17.41 -33.37 29.49
C GLN A 399 17.45 -34.12 30.83
N LEU A 400 16.91 -35.33 30.86
CA LEU A 400 17.29 -36.35 31.83
C LEU A 400 17.57 -37.64 31.07
N ALA A 401 18.77 -38.17 31.33
CA ALA A 401 19.40 -39.27 30.63
C ALA A 401 18.68 -40.61 30.83
N GLU A 402 18.58 -41.38 29.75
CA GLU A 402 18.13 -42.77 29.74
C GLU A 402 19.14 -43.70 30.42
N ALA A 403 18.63 -44.54 31.32
CA ALA A 403 19.26 -45.80 31.71
C ALA A 403 18.19 -46.88 31.87
N GLY A 404 18.33 -47.96 31.08
CA GLY A 404 17.90 -49.32 31.46
C GLY A 404 16.41 -49.66 31.42
N LYS A 405 15.99 -50.38 30.37
CA LYS A 405 14.93 -51.42 30.46
C LYS A 405 15.50 -52.62 31.27
N PRO A 406 14.69 -53.42 32.00
CA PRO A 406 13.63 -54.22 31.37
C PRO A 406 12.38 -54.62 32.20
N SER A 407 11.38 -55.08 31.43
CA SER A 407 10.45 -56.20 31.68
C SER A 407 9.17 -56.04 32.52
N HIS A 408 8.09 -56.48 31.84
CA HIS A 408 6.91 -57.26 32.27
C HIS A 408 5.72 -56.66 33.06
N ALA A 409 4.55 -56.92 32.45
CA ALA A 409 3.26 -57.33 33.00
C ALA A 409 2.20 -56.27 33.38
N GLU A 410 1.16 -56.18 32.55
CA GLU A 410 -0.23 -55.91 32.97
C GLU A 410 -0.76 -57.08 33.83
N PRO A 411 -1.81 -56.88 34.68
CA PRO A 411 -3.18 -57.05 34.18
C PRO A 411 -4.27 -56.13 34.79
N ASP A 412 -5.39 -56.07 34.06
CA ASP A 412 -6.82 -56.01 34.47
C ASP A 412 -7.40 -54.81 35.27
N GLY A 413 -8.19 -53.99 34.53
CA GLY A 413 -9.66 -54.05 34.56
C GLY A 413 -10.44 -53.47 35.76
N LEU A 414 -11.27 -52.43 35.51
CA LEU A 414 -12.72 -52.45 35.84
C LEU A 414 -13.49 -51.27 35.21
N GLN A 415 -14.68 -51.60 34.68
CA GLN A 415 -15.74 -50.71 34.17
C GLN A 415 -16.70 -50.24 35.29
N LEU A 416 -17.48 -49.17 35.01
CA LEU A 416 -18.97 -49.01 35.13
C LEU A 416 -19.32 -47.49 35.12
N ALA A 417 -20.04 -46.96 34.13
CA ALA A 417 -21.51 -46.80 33.99
C ALA A 417 -22.15 -45.91 35.10
N GLY A 418 -23.09 -44.96 34.91
CA GLY A 418 -23.90 -44.49 33.77
C GLY A 418 -25.08 -43.60 34.30
N ALA A 419 -25.87 -43.01 33.37
CA ALA A 419 -27.22 -42.40 33.50
C ALA A 419 -27.39 -41.08 34.30
N GLY A 420 -28.29 -40.12 34.00
CA GLY A 420 -29.39 -39.98 33.03
C GLY A 420 -30.03 -38.57 33.19
N GLY A 421 -30.74 -38.05 32.17
CA GLY A 421 -31.37 -36.70 32.11
C GLY A 421 -32.64 -36.53 32.97
N PRO A 422 -33.67 -35.71 32.61
CA PRO A 422 -33.80 -34.67 31.57
C PRO A 422 -34.45 -33.33 32.06
N CYS A 423 -34.73 -32.42 31.10
CA CYS A 423 -35.42 -31.12 31.17
C CYS A 423 -36.88 -31.16 31.72
N PRO A 424 -37.49 -30.04 32.15
CA PRO A 424 -38.47 -29.29 31.31
C PRO A 424 -38.46 -27.74 31.57
N ALA A 425 -38.68 -26.81 30.63
CA ALA A 425 -39.82 -26.43 29.76
C ALA A 425 -40.61 -25.18 30.25
N LYS A 426 -41.12 -24.43 29.25
CA LYS A 426 -42.22 -23.42 29.22
C LYS A 426 -41.84 -21.94 29.43
N ALA A 427 -42.04 -21.08 28.41
CA ALA A 427 -43.29 -20.41 27.95
C ALA A 427 -43.50 -19.11 28.75
N ASP A 428 -43.94 -17.94 28.28
CA ASP A 428 -44.77 -17.44 27.18
C ASP A 428 -44.22 -16.01 26.84
N GLY A 429 -44.36 -15.40 25.67
CA GLY A 429 -45.59 -15.03 24.97
C GLY A 429 -45.89 -13.53 25.14
N VAL A 430 -46.39 -12.93 24.06
CA VAL A 430 -47.08 -11.61 23.93
C VAL A 430 -46.27 -10.45 23.33
N HIS A 431 -46.98 -9.78 22.41
CA HIS A 431 -46.57 -8.96 21.28
C HIS A 431 -47.05 -7.49 21.53
N PRO A 432 -47.08 -6.54 20.56
CA PRO A 432 -46.40 -5.25 20.64
C PRO A 432 -47.32 -4.01 20.68
N ALA A 433 -46.75 -2.81 20.88
CA ALA A 433 -47.30 -1.51 20.43
C ALA A 433 -46.15 -0.48 20.33
N LYS A 434 -45.79 0.03 19.14
CA LYS A 434 -46.26 1.29 18.51
C LYS A 434 -46.12 2.50 19.46
N ALA A 435 -45.09 3.32 19.26
CA ALA A 435 -45.04 4.49 18.36
C ALA A 435 -45.51 5.74 19.11
N ASP A 436 -44.61 6.73 19.24
CA ASP A 436 -44.95 8.13 18.94
C ASP A 436 -43.69 9.01 18.92
N ASP A 437 -43.68 9.87 17.91
CA ASP A 437 -42.80 11.00 17.67
C ASP A 437 -42.82 11.99 18.85
N LEU A 438 -41.64 12.45 19.27
CA LEU A 438 -41.47 13.77 19.86
C LEU A 438 -40.16 14.39 19.36
N ARG A 439 -40.30 15.35 18.45
CA ARG A 439 -39.31 16.42 18.22
C ARG A 439 -39.16 17.26 19.50
N LEU A 440 -37.95 17.80 19.70
CA LEU A 440 -37.50 18.99 20.44
C LEU A 440 -36.08 18.64 20.93
N GLY A 441 -35.03 19.43 20.80
CA GLY A 441 -34.83 20.79 20.34
C GLY A 441 -33.33 21.06 20.38
N GLU A 442 -32.91 22.09 19.66
CA GLU A 442 -31.54 22.62 19.72
C GLU A 442 -31.19 23.01 21.16
N CYS A 443 -30.04 22.54 21.63
CA CYS A 443 -29.36 23.11 22.79
C CYS A 443 -27.87 23.16 22.48
N GLY A 444 -27.40 24.37 22.19
CA GLY A 444 -25.98 24.69 22.21
C GLY A 444 -25.46 24.64 23.64
N ALA A 445 -24.27 24.07 23.80
CA ALA A 445 -23.42 24.29 24.96
C ALA A 445 -21.96 24.12 24.52
N SER A 446 -21.38 25.25 24.11
CA SER A 446 -19.95 25.49 23.98
C SER A 446 -19.27 25.35 25.35
N LEU A 447 -18.19 24.57 25.42
CA LEU A 447 -17.22 24.59 26.52
C LEU A 447 -15.78 24.64 25.96
N PRO A 448 -14.83 25.23 26.71
CA PRO A 448 -13.74 26.01 26.14
C PRO A 448 -12.42 25.26 26.01
N VAL A 449 -11.62 25.70 25.03
CA VAL A 449 -10.22 25.34 24.79
C VAL A 449 -9.32 26.20 25.68
N PRO A 450 -8.29 25.66 26.36
CA PRO A 450 -7.25 26.47 26.98
C PRO A 450 -6.12 26.79 25.99
N CYS A 451 -5.84 28.08 25.80
CA CYS A 451 -4.63 28.58 25.12
C CYS A 451 -3.39 28.47 26.04
N PRO A 452 -2.19 28.22 25.50
CA PRO A 452 -0.95 28.25 26.24
C PRO A 452 -0.40 29.69 26.39
N SER A 453 0.17 29.94 27.56
CA SER A 453 0.82 31.16 28.01
C SER A 453 2.17 31.41 27.31
N ALA A 454 2.36 32.63 26.80
CA ALA A 454 3.65 33.20 26.44
C ALA A 454 4.30 33.93 27.64
N PRO A 455 5.63 34.07 27.67
CA PRO A 455 6.28 35.18 28.36
C PRO A 455 6.97 36.14 27.38
N SER A 456 6.83 37.44 27.67
CA SER A 456 7.52 38.57 27.02
C SER A 456 8.69 39.06 27.91
N PRO A 457 9.46 40.12 27.56
CA PRO A 457 10.92 40.09 27.59
C PRO A 457 11.56 40.92 28.71
N GLU A 458 12.83 40.65 29.04
CA GLU A 458 13.68 41.58 29.79
C GLU A 458 15.06 41.71 29.14
N ALA A 459 15.61 42.92 29.23
CA ALA A 459 16.76 43.43 28.51
C ALA A 459 17.99 43.61 29.43
N SER A 460 19.17 43.17 28.93
CA SER A 460 20.54 43.76 29.06
C SER A 460 21.16 44.08 30.45
N PRO A 461 22.49 44.38 30.58
CA PRO A 461 23.59 44.47 29.59
C PRO A 461 24.97 43.85 30.03
N ALA A 462 26.00 44.11 29.19
CA ALA A 462 27.48 44.09 29.42
C ALA A 462 28.22 42.75 29.20
N ALA A 463 29.43 42.65 28.62
CA ALA A 463 30.35 43.56 27.92
C ALA A 463 31.47 42.71 27.26
N CYS A 464 32.29 43.36 26.42
CA CYS A 464 33.67 43.02 26.00
C CYS A 464 33.92 42.34 24.62
N GLY A 465 34.38 43.18 23.68
CA GLY A 465 35.58 43.02 22.81
C GLY A 465 35.51 41.99 21.68
N GLY A 466 35.92 42.25 20.44
CA GLY A 466 36.61 43.34 19.75
C GLY A 466 36.75 42.93 18.27
N VAL A 467 36.64 43.88 17.33
CA VAL A 467 37.76 44.33 16.46
C VAL A 467 37.85 43.59 15.09
N LEU A 468 37.62 44.38 14.02
CA LEU A 468 38.12 44.31 12.61
C LEU A 468 37.59 43.18 11.70
N ASP A 469 37.34 43.35 10.41
CA ASP A 469 37.54 44.47 9.49
C ASP A 469 36.59 44.35 8.27
N LYS A 470 36.47 45.44 7.51
CA LYS A 470 35.74 45.56 6.24
C LYS A 470 36.47 44.88 5.08
N ASP A 471 35.74 44.21 4.20
CA ASP A 471 35.51 44.61 2.79
C ASP A 471 34.45 43.73 2.13
#